data_AF-A0A438IYG1-F1
#
_entry.id   AF-A0A438IYG1-F1
#
_cell.length_a   1.000
_cell.length_b   1.000
_cell.length_c   1.000
_cell.angle_alpha   90.00
_cell.angle_beta   90.00
_cell.angle_gamma   90.00
#
_symmetry.space_group_name_H-M   'P 1'
#
loop_
_entity.id
_entity.type
_entity.pdbx_description
1 polymer ?
#
loop_
_entity_poly.entity_id
_entity_poly.type
_entity_poly.pdbx_seq_one_letter_code
_entity_poly.pdbx_strand_id
1 'polypeptide(L)'
;MILPNGKPRFHLLVHQNRIKYEFLLKKLVLLIILHVTLSEGALLPYGKAHVRLTNLLGSGSSLTIHCQSKDDDLGVHVLVFKDSFEWSFKPKFFIPSTLFFCKLQWQSKVMSFDSYRETRDLQGCNKYCYWDVTPDGPCMLKHGGNRGYDFCYSWDNKKIVGIEQGHGQDMP
;
A
#
# COMPACT_ATOMS: atom_id res chain seq x y z
N MET A 1 -44.66 49.64 12.97
CA MET A 1 -43.50 50.43 13.44
C MET A 1 -42.41 50.36 12.37
N ILE A 2 -42.32 51.42 11.54
CA ILE A 2 -41.44 51.55 10.37
C ILE A 2 -40.13 52.21 10.85
N LEU A 3 -38.99 51.81 10.30
CA LEU A 3 -37.70 52.46 10.57
C LEU A 3 -37.65 53.85 9.91
N PRO A 4 -36.80 54.80 10.36
CA PRO A 4 -36.72 56.17 9.81
C PRO A 4 -36.51 56.26 8.29
N ASN A 5 -36.11 55.17 7.62
CA ASN A 5 -35.87 55.09 6.18
C ASN A 5 -37.01 54.40 5.38
N GLY A 6 -38.23 54.29 5.93
CA GLY A 6 -39.41 53.79 5.20
C GLY A 6 -39.47 52.28 4.94
N LYS A 7 -38.45 51.50 5.34
CA LYS A 7 -38.40 50.04 5.10
C LYS A 7 -39.20 49.27 6.17
N PRO A 8 -40.10 48.32 5.79
CA PRO A 8 -40.88 47.56 6.76
C PRO A 8 -39.97 46.67 7.61
N ARG A 9 -40.11 46.76 8.94
CA ARG A 9 -39.31 46.02 9.94
C ARG A 9 -39.27 44.51 9.69
N PHE A 10 -40.37 43.95 9.16
CA PHE A 10 -40.47 42.55 8.73
C PHE A 10 -39.44 42.17 7.66
N HIS A 11 -39.17 43.02 6.68
CA HIS A 11 -38.22 42.74 5.60
C HIS A 11 -36.77 42.73 6.10
N LEU A 12 -36.46 43.53 7.14
CA LEU A 12 -35.14 43.52 7.77
C LEU A 12 -34.93 42.23 8.59
N LEU A 13 -35.96 41.77 9.30
CA LEU A 13 -35.92 40.54 10.10
C LEU A 13 -35.77 39.29 9.23
N VAL A 14 -36.52 39.19 8.12
CA VAL A 14 -36.39 38.07 7.17
C VAL A 14 -34.99 38.03 6.54
N HIS A 15 -34.46 39.20 6.15
CA HIS A 15 -33.11 39.30 5.60
C HIS A 15 -32.03 38.94 6.63
N GLN A 16 -32.15 39.43 7.88
CA GLN A 16 -31.24 39.09 8.97
C GLN A 16 -31.29 37.60 9.32
N ASN A 17 -32.48 36.98 9.33
CA ASN A 17 -32.63 35.55 9.58
C ASN A 17 -32.01 34.72 8.46
N ARG A 18 -32.23 35.07 7.19
CA ARG A 18 -31.57 34.41 6.04
C ARG A 18 -30.04 34.45 6.17
N ILE A 19 -29.47 35.61 6.48
CA ILE A 19 -28.02 35.77 6.69
C ILE A 19 -27.55 34.90 7.86
N LYS A 20 -28.28 34.89 8.98
CA LYS A 20 -27.96 34.04 10.13
C LYS A 20 -27.96 32.56 9.75
N TYR A 21 -28.97 32.08 9.01
CA TYR A 21 -29.04 30.70 8.54
C TYR A 21 -27.90 30.34 7.59
N GLU A 22 -27.52 31.24 6.67
CA GLU A 22 -26.35 31.05 5.80
C GLU A 22 -25.04 30.92 6.61
N PHE A 23 -24.84 31.77 7.62
CA PHE A 23 -23.68 31.67 8.51
C PHE A 23 -23.69 30.41 9.37
N LEU A 24 -24.86 30.01 9.88
CA LEU A 24 -25.03 28.78 10.67
C LEU A 24 -24.80 27.53 9.80
N LEU A 25 -25.31 27.53 8.58
CA LEU A 25 -25.13 26.43 7.62
C LEU A 25 -23.65 26.29 7.24
N LYS A 26 -22.95 27.39 6.93
CA LYS A 26 -21.51 27.36 6.63
C LYS A 26 -20.68 26.85 7.81
N LYS A 27 -21.03 27.25 9.04
CA LYS A 27 -20.38 26.74 10.25
C LYS A 27 -20.64 25.25 10.45
N LEU A 28 -21.87 24.79 10.23
CA LEU A 28 -22.22 23.37 10.33
C LEU A 28 -21.48 22.53 9.29
N VAL A 29 -21.40 22.98 8.04
CA VAL A 29 -20.64 22.32 6.97
C VAL A 29 -19.15 22.25 7.32
N LEU A 30 -18.55 23.34 7.83
CA LEU A 30 -17.15 23.35 8.26
C LEU A 30 -16.90 22.38 9.42
N LEU A 31 -17.81 22.31 10.39
CA LEU A 31 -17.71 21.37 11.52
C LEU A 31 -17.83 19.91 11.05
N ILE A 32 -18.70 19.62 10.08
CA ILE A 32 -18.83 18.27 9.49
C ILE A 32 -17.53 17.90 8.75
N ILE A 33 -16.96 18.79 7.94
CA ILE A 33 -15.68 18.55 7.25
C ILE A 33 -14.57 18.27 8.28
N LEU A 34 -14.49 19.08 9.34
CA LEU A 34 -13.50 18.88 10.41
C LEU A 34 -13.70 17.54 11.13
N HIS A 35 -14.93 17.16 11.45
CA HIS A 35 -15.23 15.86 12.06
C HIS A 35 -14.88 14.70 11.12
N VAL A 36 -15.21 14.78 9.84
CA VAL A 36 -14.87 13.76 8.84
C VAL A 36 -13.35 13.63 8.68
N THR A 37 -12.59 14.73 8.75
CA THR A 37 -11.11 14.68 8.70
C THR A 37 -10.47 14.10 9.96
N LEU A 38 -11.18 14.16 11.10
CA LEU A 38 -10.70 13.62 12.38
C LEU A 38 -11.18 12.18 12.62
N SER A 39 -12.32 11.78 12.02
CA SER A 39 -12.95 10.48 12.25
C SER A 39 -12.33 9.35 11.45
N GLU A 40 -11.53 9.65 10.44
CA GLU A 40 -10.81 8.64 9.67
C GLU A 40 -9.32 8.98 9.64
N GLY A 41 -8.47 7.97 9.79
CA GLY A 41 -7.01 8.08 9.64
C GLY A 41 -6.53 8.51 8.25
N ALA A 42 -7.40 9.14 7.46
CA ALA A 42 -7.24 9.64 6.09
C ALA A 42 -6.21 10.78 5.94
N LEU A 43 -5.51 11.17 7.01
CA LEU A 43 -4.40 12.14 6.96
C LEU A 43 -3.11 11.65 7.63
N LEU A 44 -3.07 10.42 8.17
CA LEU A 44 -1.83 9.92 8.76
C LEU A 44 -0.89 9.44 7.64
N PRO A 45 0.30 10.04 7.46
CA PRO A 45 1.24 9.57 6.46
C PRO A 45 1.49 8.08 6.68
N TYR A 46 1.25 7.27 5.64
CA TYR A 46 1.57 5.85 5.69
C TYR A 46 3.03 5.71 6.11
N GLY A 47 3.27 4.82 7.08
CA GLY A 47 4.63 4.50 7.50
C GLY A 47 5.48 4.03 6.32
N LYS A 48 6.80 3.94 6.52
CA LYS A 48 7.66 3.34 5.50
C LYS A 48 7.18 1.93 5.17
N ALA A 49 7.12 1.62 3.88
CA ALA A 49 7.02 0.26 3.40
C ALA A 49 8.43 -0.33 3.34
N HIS A 50 8.54 -1.60 3.68
CA HIS A 50 9.74 -2.41 3.70
C HIS A 50 9.52 -3.60 2.78
N VAL A 51 10.43 -3.82 1.86
CA VAL A 51 10.38 -4.95 0.92
C VAL A 51 11.68 -5.71 1.04
N ARG A 52 11.59 -7.03 1.19
CA ARG A 52 12.74 -7.92 1.32
C ARG A 52 12.58 -9.11 0.39
N LEU A 53 13.64 -9.48 -0.31
CA LEU A 53 13.73 -10.74 -1.05
C LEU A 53 14.79 -11.62 -0.39
N THR A 54 14.41 -12.84 0.00
CA THR A 54 15.32 -13.85 0.57
C THR A 54 15.51 -14.99 -0.43
N ASN A 55 16.76 -15.42 -0.66
CA ASN A 55 17.02 -16.61 -1.47
C ASN A 55 16.88 -17.90 -0.64
N LEU A 56 15.81 -18.67 -0.88
CA LEU A 56 15.57 -19.99 -0.29
C LEU A 56 15.56 -21.11 -1.34
N LEU A 57 16.31 -20.97 -2.44
CA LEU A 57 16.39 -21.95 -3.53
C LEU A 57 17.20 -23.22 -3.18
N GLY A 58 17.79 -23.27 -1.97
CA GLY A 58 18.59 -24.39 -1.48
C GLY A 58 20.10 -24.09 -1.43
N SER A 59 20.85 -24.95 -0.74
CA SER A 59 22.30 -24.77 -0.55
C SER A 59 23.06 -24.73 -1.88
N GLY A 60 24.06 -23.84 -1.97
CA GLY A 60 24.84 -23.63 -3.20
C GLY A 60 24.12 -22.86 -4.30
N SER A 61 22.87 -22.44 -4.08
CA SER A 61 22.16 -21.57 -5.02
C SER A 61 22.69 -20.14 -4.99
N SER A 62 22.58 -19.49 -6.15
CA SER A 62 22.79 -18.06 -6.34
C SER A 62 21.61 -17.52 -7.14
N LEU A 63 21.00 -16.46 -6.61
CA LEU A 63 19.87 -15.76 -7.22
C LEU A 63 20.33 -14.36 -7.63
N THR A 64 20.30 -14.07 -8.93
CA THR A 64 20.52 -12.69 -9.40
C THR A 64 19.19 -11.96 -9.43
N ILE A 65 19.13 -10.78 -8.83
CA ILE A 65 17.96 -9.91 -8.83
C ILE A 65 18.30 -8.56 -9.44
N HIS A 66 17.35 -7.96 -10.13
CA HIS A 66 17.39 -6.55 -10.53
C HIS A 66 16.03 -5.94 -10.20
N CYS A 67 15.99 -5.04 -9.22
CA CYS A 67 14.75 -4.43 -8.74
C CYS A 67 14.74 -2.95 -9.06
N GLN A 68 13.59 -2.43 -9.48
CA GLN A 68 13.42 -1.01 -9.79
C GLN A 68 11.97 -0.58 -9.69
N SER A 69 11.75 0.71 -9.52
CA SER A 69 10.46 1.38 -9.73
C SER A 69 10.50 2.13 -11.06
N LYS A 70 9.50 3.00 -11.30
CA LYS A 70 9.57 3.96 -12.40
C LYS A 70 10.69 4.99 -12.21
N ASP A 71 10.94 5.37 -10.96
CA ASP A 71 11.75 6.54 -10.61
C ASP A 71 13.11 6.17 -9.99
N ASP A 72 13.24 4.94 -9.48
CA ASP A 72 14.43 4.46 -8.75
C ASP A 72 14.88 3.10 -9.28
N ASP A 73 16.14 3.00 -9.74
CA ASP A 73 16.79 1.72 -10.01
C ASP A 73 17.60 1.28 -8.77
N LEU A 74 17.23 0.14 -8.17
CA LEU A 74 17.93 -0.40 -7.00
C LEU A 74 19.14 -1.23 -7.39
N GLY A 75 19.36 -1.46 -8.69
CA GLY A 75 20.51 -2.16 -9.24
C GLY A 75 20.41 -3.67 -9.21
N VAL A 76 21.48 -4.30 -9.66
CA VAL A 76 21.63 -5.76 -9.73
C VAL A 76 22.33 -6.25 -8.46
N HIS A 77 21.76 -7.28 -7.83
CA HIS A 77 22.32 -7.93 -6.66
C HIS A 77 22.38 -9.45 -6.85
N VAL A 78 23.36 -10.10 -6.25
CA VAL A 78 23.51 -11.56 -6.29
C VAL A 78 23.37 -12.08 -4.87
N LEU A 79 22.33 -12.86 -4.61
CA LEU A 79 21.99 -13.41 -3.30
C LEU A 79 22.37 -14.88 -3.25
N VAL A 80 23.35 -15.22 -2.41
CA VAL A 80 23.65 -16.63 -2.10
C VAL A 80 22.54 -17.23 -1.23
N PHE A 81 22.53 -18.55 -1.04
CA PHE A 81 21.54 -19.20 -0.20
C PHE A 81 21.44 -18.57 1.20
N LYS A 82 20.20 -18.27 1.63
CA LYS A 82 19.84 -17.56 2.88
C LYS A 82 20.23 -16.08 2.94
N ASP A 83 20.81 -15.52 1.90
CA ASP A 83 21.04 -14.08 1.80
C ASP A 83 19.76 -13.33 1.42
N SER A 84 19.73 -12.04 1.73
CA SER A 84 18.56 -11.19 1.50
C SER A 84 18.92 -9.78 1.05
N PHE A 85 18.11 -9.23 0.15
CA PHE A 85 18.15 -7.83 -0.23
C PHE A 85 16.91 -7.10 0.28
N GLU A 86 17.09 -5.95 0.94
CA GLU A 86 16.00 -5.16 1.53
C GLU A 86 16.11 -3.69 1.16
N TRP A 87 14.96 -3.05 0.91
CA TRP A 87 14.84 -1.60 0.78
C TRP A 87 13.58 -1.09 1.46
N SER A 88 13.56 0.22 1.73
CA SER A 88 12.38 0.89 2.28
C SER A 88 12.12 2.22 1.59
N PHE A 89 10.85 2.59 1.50
CA PHE A 89 10.39 3.82 0.87
C PHE A 89 9.09 4.30 1.52
N LYS A 90 8.67 5.52 1.20
CA LYS A 90 7.37 6.05 1.63
C LYS A 90 6.37 5.93 0.48
N PRO A 91 5.28 5.16 0.63
CA PRO A 91 4.22 5.08 -0.38
C PRO A 91 3.53 6.44 -0.61
N LYS A 92 2.84 6.59 -1.73
CA LYS A 92 2.14 7.83 -2.10
C LYS A 92 0.79 7.91 -1.41
N PHE A 93 0.60 8.96 -0.62
CA PHE A 93 -0.56 9.09 0.24
C PHE A 93 -1.90 9.33 -0.48
N PHE A 94 -1.91 10.16 -1.52
CA PHE A 94 -3.16 10.64 -2.14
C PHE A 94 -3.69 9.78 -3.28
N ILE A 95 -2.80 9.25 -4.12
CA ILE A 95 -3.13 8.40 -5.26
C ILE A 95 -2.14 7.24 -5.25
N PRO A 96 -2.58 6.01 -4.90
CA PRO A 96 -1.73 4.83 -4.93
C PRO A 96 -1.13 4.64 -6.32
N SER A 97 0.19 4.73 -6.44
CA SER A 97 0.87 4.62 -7.72
C SER A 97 2.26 4.01 -7.62
N THR A 98 2.69 3.59 -6.44
CA THR A 98 4.04 3.08 -6.20
C THR A 98 4.11 1.61 -6.60
N LEU A 99 5.07 1.30 -7.47
CA LEU A 99 5.30 -0.04 -7.99
C LEU A 99 6.81 -0.29 -8.01
N PHE A 100 7.24 -1.37 -7.36
CA PHE A 100 8.57 -1.95 -7.54
C PHE A 100 8.43 -3.33 -8.18
N PHE A 101 9.10 -3.54 -9.29
CA PHE A 101 9.18 -4.82 -9.96
C PHE A 101 10.62 -5.33 -9.95
N CYS A 102 10.77 -6.63 -9.79
CA CYS A 102 12.06 -7.30 -9.75
C CYS A 102 12.15 -8.33 -10.86
N LYS A 103 13.26 -8.33 -11.59
CA LYS A 103 13.68 -9.43 -12.45
C LYS A 103 14.54 -10.39 -11.63
N LEU A 104 14.13 -11.64 -11.57
CA LEU A 104 14.83 -12.74 -10.93
C LEU A 104 15.45 -13.63 -12.00
N GLN A 105 16.69 -14.07 -11.77
CA GLN A 105 17.38 -15.04 -12.60
C GLN A 105 18.05 -16.09 -11.73
N TRP A 106 17.68 -17.35 -11.97
CA TRP A 106 18.24 -18.52 -11.30
C TRP A 106 18.41 -19.64 -12.31
N GLN A 107 19.64 -20.11 -12.51
CA GLN A 107 19.99 -21.07 -13.57
C GLN A 107 19.46 -20.60 -14.95
N SER A 108 18.63 -21.40 -15.62
CA SER A 108 17.97 -21.07 -16.88
C SER A 108 16.59 -20.40 -16.70
N LYS A 109 16.12 -20.21 -15.46
CA LYS A 109 14.82 -19.60 -15.16
C LYS A 109 14.96 -18.08 -15.01
N VAL A 110 14.05 -17.34 -15.65
CA VAL A 110 13.95 -15.89 -15.55
C VAL A 110 12.49 -15.47 -15.34
N MET A 111 12.24 -14.65 -14.32
CA MET A 111 10.91 -14.12 -14.01
C MET A 111 10.99 -12.62 -13.74
N SER A 112 9.98 -11.87 -14.18
CA SER A 112 9.72 -10.53 -13.65
C SER A 112 8.45 -10.58 -12.82
N PHE A 113 8.45 -9.98 -11.63
CA PHE A 113 7.28 -9.93 -10.76
C PHE A 113 7.21 -8.62 -9.97
N ASP A 114 6.02 -8.28 -9.47
CA ASP A 114 5.80 -7.10 -8.66
C ASP A 114 6.13 -7.39 -7.20
N SER A 115 7.34 -7.03 -6.79
CA SER A 115 7.81 -7.10 -5.40
C SER A 115 7.04 -6.16 -4.47
N TYR A 116 6.53 -5.05 -4.99
CA TYR A 116 5.60 -4.18 -4.31
C TYR A 116 4.64 -3.50 -5.28
N ARG A 117 3.34 -3.55 -4.98
CA ARG A 117 2.29 -2.84 -5.69
C ARG A 117 1.40 -2.17 -4.67
N GLU A 118 1.40 -0.84 -4.62
CA GLU A 118 0.74 -0.08 -3.55
C GLU A 118 -0.74 -0.47 -3.36
N THR A 119 -1.48 -0.68 -4.45
CA THR A 119 -2.89 -1.10 -4.38
C THR A 119 -3.11 -2.50 -3.79
N ARG A 120 -2.10 -3.39 -3.84
CA ARG A 120 -2.11 -4.72 -3.22
C ARG A 120 -1.59 -4.67 -1.79
N ASP A 121 -0.54 -3.89 -1.55
CA ASP A 121 0.37 -4.10 -0.43
C ASP A 121 0.25 -3.09 0.69
N LEU A 122 -0.31 -1.90 0.42
CA LEU A 122 -0.41 -0.82 1.41
C LEU A 122 -1.10 -1.26 2.71
N GLN A 123 -2.11 -2.14 2.59
CA GLN A 123 -2.79 -2.78 3.72
C GLN A 123 -2.56 -4.30 3.78
N GLY A 124 -2.10 -4.92 2.68
CA GLY A 124 -1.96 -6.38 2.59
C GLY A 124 -0.82 -6.94 3.43
N CYS A 125 0.36 -6.34 3.39
CA CYS A 125 1.56 -6.86 4.09
C CYS A 125 1.87 -6.10 5.40
N ASN A 126 0.98 -5.19 5.84
CA ASN A 126 1.16 -4.28 6.98
C ASN A 126 2.58 -3.69 7.07
N LYS A 127 2.98 -3.00 6.00
CA LYS A 127 4.30 -2.35 5.80
C LYS A 127 5.48 -3.29 5.54
N TYR A 128 5.40 -4.59 5.82
CA TYR A 128 6.51 -5.53 5.69
C TYR A 128 6.20 -6.60 4.64
N CYS A 129 6.53 -6.28 3.38
CA CYS A 129 6.31 -7.13 2.22
C CYS A 129 7.54 -8.01 2.00
N TYR A 130 7.61 -9.12 2.73
CA TYR A 130 8.75 -10.02 2.67
C TYR A 130 8.47 -11.22 1.77
N TRP A 131 9.35 -11.42 0.81
CA TRP A 131 9.27 -12.47 -0.19
C TRP A 131 10.38 -13.49 0.02
N ASP A 132 9.99 -14.75 0.06
CA ASP A 132 10.93 -15.86 -0.01
C ASP A 132 10.91 -16.44 -1.43
N VAL A 133 12.08 -16.53 -2.04
CA VAL A 133 12.24 -17.08 -3.39
C VAL A 133 12.59 -18.55 -3.27
N THR A 134 11.64 -19.42 -3.60
CA THR A 134 11.76 -20.88 -3.50
C THR A 134 11.85 -21.53 -4.89
N PRO A 135 12.11 -22.85 -4.97
CA PRO A 135 12.10 -23.57 -6.25
C PRO A 135 10.78 -23.48 -7.03
N ASP A 136 9.66 -23.17 -6.36
CA ASP A 136 8.33 -22.98 -6.95
C ASP A 136 8.11 -21.54 -7.44
N GLY A 137 8.71 -20.56 -6.74
CA GLY A 137 8.71 -19.15 -7.11
C GLY A 137 8.77 -18.21 -5.90
N PRO A 138 8.69 -16.89 -6.11
CA PRO A 138 8.61 -15.93 -5.03
C PRO A 138 7.24 -15.99 -4.33
N CYS A 139 7.27 -16.12 -3.00
CA CYS A 139 6.10 -16.16 -2.13
C CYS A 139 6.17 -15.12 -1.01
N MET A 140 5.11 -14.32 -0.84
CA MET A 140 5.02 -13.29 0.19
C MET A 140 4.54 -13.87 1.51
N LEU A 141 5.30 -13.63 2.57
CA LEU A 141 5.00 -14.08 3.92
C LEU A 141 3.72 -13.46 4.47
N LYS A 142 2.95 -14.27 5.20
CA LYS A 142 1.78 -13.82 5.95
C LYS A 142 2.18 -12.82 7.03
N HIS A 143 1.41 -11.74 7.12
CA HIS A 143 1.52 -10.81 8.23
C HIS A 143 0.81 -11.36 9.49
N GLY A 144 1.34 -11.05 10.68
CA GLY A 144 0.66 -11.33 11.96
C GLY A 144 1.02 -12.63 12.68
N GLY A 145 2.18 -13.24 12.38
CA GLY A 145 2.73 -14.36 13.15
C GLY A 145 2.19 -15.75 12.80
N ASN A 146 1.21 -15.82 11.90
CA ASN A 146 0.79 -17.09 11.31
C ASN A 146 1.85 -17.59 10.32
N ARG A 147 2.19 -18.87 10.37
CA ARG A 147 3.05 -19.49 9.34
C ARG A 147 2.29 -19.56 8.01
N GLY A 148 2.97 -19.22 6.92
CA GLY A 148 2.45 -19.38 5.56
C GLY A 148 2.65 -18.15 4.69
N TYR A 149 2.05 -18.20 3.50
CA TYR A 149 2.17 -17.18 2.46
C TYR A 149 0.80 -16.66 2.03
N ASP A 150 0.72 -15.37 1.68
CA ASP A 150 -0.50 -14.73 1.16
C ASP A 150 -0.54 -14.75 -0.37
N PHE A 151 0.61 -14.57 -1.03
CA PHE A 151 0.70 -14.48 -2.49
C PHE A 151 1.93 -15.22 -3.00
N CYS A 152 1.76 -16.07 -4.00
CA CYS A 152 2.88 -16.74 -4.66
C CYS A 152 2.82 -16.55 -6.17
N TYR A 153 3.98 -16.45 -6.80
CA TYR A 153 4.13 -16.59 -8.24
C TYR A 153 4.74 -17.95 -8.55
N SER A 154 4.37 -18.53 -9.69
CA SER A 154 5.01 -19.74 -10.22
C SER A 154 6.01 -19.38 -11.31
N TRP A 155 7.20 -20.01 -11.29
CA TRP A 155 8.19 -19.89 -12.37
C TRP A 155 7.62 -20.21 -13.76
N ASP A 156 6.71 -21.18 -13.85
CA ASP A 156 6.23 -21.71 -15.12
C ASP A 156 5.09 -20.86 -15.70
N ASN A 157 4.17 -20.41 -14.84
CA ASN A 157 2.93 -19.76 -15.30
C ASN A 157 2.88 -18.26 -15.08
N LYS A 158 3.85 -17.66 -14.35
CA LYS A 158 3.96 -16.21 -14.05
C LYS A 158 2.67 -15.54 -13.54
N LYS A 159 1.67 -16.34 -13.13
CA LYS A 159 0.40 -15.91 -12.56
C LYS A 159 0.51 -15.92 -11.04
N ILE A 160 -0.24 -15.01 -10.42
CA ILE A 160 -0.47 -15.04 -8.97
C ILE A 160 -1.32 -16.28 -8.69
N VAL A 161 -0.74 -17.25 -7.99
CA VAL A 161 -1.48 -18.36 -7.41
C VAL A 161 -1.84 -17.90 -5.99
N GLY A 162 -3.10 -17.48 -5.80
CA GLY A 162 -3.63 -17.33 -4.45
C GLY A 162 -3.67 -18.71 -3.82
N ILE A 163 -3.00 -18.89 -2.68
CA ILE A 163 -3.06 -20.18 -1.99
C ILE A 163 -4.45 -20.27 -1.34
N GLU A 164 -5.37 -21.02 -1.95
CA GLU A 164 -6.41 -21.70 -1.17
C GLU A 164 -5.68 -22.56 -0.14
N GLN A 165 -6.06 -22.42 1.13
CA GLN A 165 -5.36 -23.04 2.24
C GLN A 165 -5.23 -24.55 2.05
N GLY A 166 -4.02 -24.99 1.72
CA GLY A 166 -3.65 -26.39 1.59
C GLY A 166 -2.44 -26.67 2.47
N HIS A 167 -2.72 -27.23 3.65
CA HIS A 167 -1.88 -28.09 4.47
C HIS A 167 -0.37 -27.85 4.44
N GLY A 168 0.13 -27.17 5.48
CA GLY A 168 1.54 -27.22 5.80
C GLY A 168 1.94 -28.62 6.21
N GLN A 169 2.76 -29.28 5.39
CA GLN A 169 3.67 -30.34 5.83
C GLN A 169 4.96 -30.20 5.01
N ASP A 170 6.05 -30.05 5.77
CA ASP A 170 7.44 -30.28 5.40
C ASP A 170 8.05 -29.43 4.28
N MET A 171 8.70 -28.35 4.71
CA MET A 171 9.92 -27.89 4.05
C MET A 171 11.01 -27.81 5.15
N PRO A 172 12.20 -28.43 4.94
CA PRO A 172 13.20 -28.67 5.97
C PRO A 172 13.81 -27.41 6.62
#